data_AF-A0A231H575-F1
#
_entry.id   AF-A0A231H575-F1
#
_cell.length_a   1.000
_cell.length_b   1.000
_cell.length_c   1.000
_cell.angle_alpha   90.00
_cell.angle_beta   90.00
_cell.angle_gamma   90.00
#
_symmetry.space_group_name_H-M   'P 1'
#
loop_
_entity.id
_entity.type
_entity.pdbx_description
1 polymer ?
#
loop_
_entity_poly.entity_id
_entity_poly.type
_entity_poly.pdbx_seq_one_letter_code
_entity_poly.pdbx_strand_id
1 'polypeptide(L)'
;MEGQNRPGTIIEHDDRWLLKPLRGHAVSRINWQSDHIELAFDDGNFHILIGYDAELSAKTLAKDSPNRHGINHWSRLQIEEFLAARIVSAVLFKSGAVRLAFKNGWILFIGADSHDYPPEVRFNNRTLWNPTGIVDRSIFDVQPIDPWTGQQVTPPDWPSRPDYLQDRSESDDIND
;
A
#
# COMPACT_ATOMS: atom_id res chain seq x y z
N MET A 1 32.02 10.78 -0.75
CA MET A 1 30.83 11.57 -0.40
C MET A 1 29.86 11.43 -1.56
N GLU A 2 29.09 10.35 -1.56
CA GLU A 2 28.12 10.05 -2.62
C GLU A 2 26.72 10.34 -2.10
N GLY A 3 25.91 10.96 -2.97
CA GLY A 3 24.70 11.69 -2.63
C GLY A 3 23.73 10.87 -1.79
N GLN A 4 23.22 11.50 -0.73
CA GLN A 4 22.01 11.08 -0.04
C GLN A 4 20.90 11.00 -1.08
N ASN A 5 20.67 9.79 -1.60
CA ASN A 5 19.55 9.47 -2.47
C ASN A 5 18.30 9.70 -1.62
N ARG A 6 17.64 10.84 -1.79
CA ARG A 6 16.45 11.16 -1.00
C ARG A 6 15.47 10.01 -1.18
N PRO A 7 14.94 9.43 -0.10
CA PRO A 7 13.92 8.41 -0.22
C PRO A 7 12.75 9.00 -1.04
N GLY A 8 12.28 8.28 -2.05
CA GLY A 8 11.31 8.82 -3.00
C GLY A 8 9.98 9.24 -2.33
N THR A 9 9.18 10.06 -2.99
CA THR A 9 7.97 10.63 -2.39
C THR A 9 6.77 9.68 -2.44
N ILE A 10 6.04 9.53 -1.34
CA ILE A 10 4.68 8.96 -1.31
C ILE A 10 3.68 10.09 -1.50
N ILE A 11 2.77 9.95 -2.46
CA ILE A 11 1.71 10.96 -2.67
C ILE A 11 0.47 10.55 -1.90
N GLU A 12 -0.05 11.45 -1.07
CA GLU A 12 -1.27 11.27 -0.30
C GLU A 12 -2.45 11.98 -0.97
N HIS A 13 -3.51 11.23 -1.22
CA HIS A 13 -4.85 11.73 -1.55
C HIS A 13 -5.78 11.49 -0.35
N ASP A 14 -7.01 11.98 -0.45
CA ASP A 14 -8.04 11.79 0.58
C ASP A 14 -8.31 10.31 0.87
N ASP A 15 -8.37 9.47 -0.16
CA ASP A 15 -8.77 8.06 -0.08
C ASP A 15 -7.62 7.04 -0.15
N ARG A 16 -6.41 7.49 -0.52
CA ARG A 16 -5.29 6.57 -0.78
C ARG A 16 -3.92 7.24 -0.75
N TRP A 17 -2.89 6.42 -0.68
CA TRP A 17 -1.50 6.76 -0.95
C TRP A 17 -1.02 6.11 -2.24
N LEU A 18 -0.25 6.84 -3.03
CA LEU A 18 0.47 6.32 -4.18
C LEU A 18 1.93 6.09 -3.79
N LEU A 19 2.34 4.82 -3.73
CA LEU A 19 3.70 4.42 -3.40
C LEU A 19 4.58 4.54 -4.66
N LYS A 20 4.87 5.77 -5.09
CA LYS A 20 5.70 6.05 -6.27
C LYS A 20 7.08 5.39 -6.24
N PRO A 21 7.79 5.28 -5.09
CA PRO A 21 9.09 4.62 -5.04
C PRO A 21 9.06 3.16 -5.53
N LEU A 22 7.92 2.46 -5.38
CA LEU A 22 7.78 1.08 -5.83
C LEU A 22 7.55 0.97 -7.36
N ARG A 23 7.23 2.08 -8.05
CA ARG A 23 7.00 2.06 -9.50
C ARG A 23 8.30 1.73 -10.23
N GLY A 24 8.21 0.79 -11.17
CA GLY A 24 9.34 0.37 -11.99
C GLY A 24 10.08 -0.86 -11.44
N HIS A 25 9.89 -1.19 -10.16
CA HIS A 25 10.37 -2.43 -9.56
C HIS A 25 9.58 -3.63 -10.05
N ALA A 26 10.22 -4.79 -10.12
CA ALA A 26 9.59 -6.08 -10.38
C ALA A 26 9.67 -6.98 -9.16
N VAL A 27 8.71 -7.88 -9.01
CA VAL A 27 8.80 -8.96 -8.01
C VAL A 27 9.93 -9.89 -8.46
N SER A 28 10.99 -9.98 -7.65
CA SER A 28 12.17 -10.81 -7.93
C SER A 28 12.05 -12.20 -7.29
N ARG A 29 11.28 -12.29 -6.20
CA ARG A 29 11.07 -13.53 -5.45
C ARG A 29 9.73 -13.52 -4.74
N ILE A 30 9.09 -14.68 -4.70
CA ILE A 30 7.88 -14.92 -3.92
C ILE A 30 8.20 -15.97 -2.85
N ASN A 31 8.05 -15.62 -1.57
CA ASN A 31 8.12 -16.57 -0.48
C ASN A 31 6.70 -16.99 -0.08
N TRP A 32 6.42 -18.28 -0.25
CA TRP A 32 5.15 -18.90 0.10
C TRP A 32 5.20 -19.39 1.56
N GLN A 33 4.59 -18.65 2.48
CA GLN A 33 4.47 -19.04 3.88
C GLN A 33 3.14 -19.78 4.11
N SER A 34 2.95 -20.34 5.31
CA SER A 34 1.73 -21.08 5.64
C SER A 34 0.47 -20.21 5.70
N ASP A 35 0.62 -18.95 6.14
CA ASP A 35 -0.46 -18.00 6.40
C ASP A 35 -0.46 -16.80 5.43
N HIS A 36 0.67 -16.54 4.77
CA HIS A 36 0.81 -15.41 3.85
C HIS A 36 1.78 -15.68 2.70
N ILE A 37 1.81 -14.73 1.77
CA ILE A 37 2.74 -14.65 0.65
C ILE A 37 3.55 -13.37 0.82
N GLU A 38 4.86 -13.47 0.70
CA GLU A 38 5.75 -12.33 0.70
C GLU A 38 6.32 -12.10 -0.71
N LEU A 39 6.03 -10.93 -1.26
CA LEU A 39 6.57 -10.45 -2.53
C LEU A 39 7.82 -9.61 -2.23
N ALA A 40 9.00 -10.12 -2.56
CA ALA A 40 10.25 -9.38 -2.49
C ALA A 40 10.58 -8.76 -3.85
N PHE A 41 11.00 -7.50 -3.83
CA PHE A 41 11.28 -6.74 -5.05
C PHE A 41 12.77 -6.77 -5.43
N ASP A 42 13.07 -6.43 -6.67
CA ASP A 42 14.41 -6.47 -7.26
C ASP A 42 15.46 -5.57 -6.57
N ASP A 43 15.04 -4.56 -5.82
CA ASP A 43 15.94 -3.71 -5.03
C ASP A 43 16.35 -4.32 -3.68
N GLY A 44 15.68 -5.40 -3.28
CA GLY A 44 15.88 -6.08 -2.00
C GLY A 44 15.43 -5.29 -0.76
N ASN A 45 14.83 -4.10 -0.93
CA ASN A 45 14.41 -3.25 0.20
C ASN A 45 12.90 -3.33 0.41
N PHE A 46 12.13 -3.41 -0.69
CA PHE A 46 10.68 -3.51 -0.61
C PHE A 46 10.23 -4.97 -0.45
N HIS A 47 9.31 -5.15 0.49
CA HIS A 47 8.58 -6.40 0.68
C HIS A 47 7.09 -6.09 0.85
N ILE A 48 6.21 -6.85 0.20
CA ILE A 48 4.77 -6.76 0.40
C ILE A 48 4.27 -8.12 0.87
N LEU A 49 3.63 -8.16 2.04
CA LEU A 49 3.07 -9.36 2.63
C LEU A 49 1.55 -9.32 2.45
N ILE A 50 0.97 -10.41 1.93
CA ILE A 50 -0.45 -10.51 1.60
C ILE A 50 -1.01 -11.88 1.98
N GLY A 51 -2.29 -11.95 2.32
CA GLY A 51 -3.02 -13.21 2.51
C GLY A 51 -3.28 -13.96 1.21
N TYR A 52 -3.73 -15.21 1.34
CA TYR A 52 -4.15 -16.07 0.23
C TYR A 52 -5.53 -15.72 -0.35
N ASP A 53 -6.21 -14.75 0.24
CA ASP A 53 -7.43 -14.13 -0.26
C ASP A 53 -7.15 -12.99 -1.26
N ALA A 54 -5.88 -12.64 -1.49
CA ALA A 54 -5.49 -11.70 -2.53
C ALA A 54 -5.98 -12.18 -3.90
N GLU A 55 -6.39 -11.25 -4.76
CA GLU A 55 -7.01 -11.56 -6.04
C GLU A 55 -6.19 -11.02 -7.21
N LEU A 56 -6.11 -11.77 -8.30
CA LEU A 56 -5.52 -11.29 -9.56
C LEU A 56 -6.60 -11.09 -10.61
N SER A 57 -6.40 -10.10 -11.47
CA SER A 57 -7.20 -9.94 -12.67
C SER A 57 -6.40 -9.40 -13.84
N ALA A 58 -6.73 -9.87 -15.04
CA ALA A 58 -6.14 -9.37 -16.27
C ALA A 58 -6.89 -8.11 -16.75
N LYS A 59 -6.21 -6.97 -16.71
CA LYS A 59 -6.60 -5.69 -17.33
C LYS A 59 -7.89 -5.04 -16.84
N THR A 60 -8.53 -5.56 -15.80
CA THR A 60 -9.82 -5.06 -15.31
C THR A 60 -9.78 -4.77 -13.81
N LEU A 61 -10.49 -3.71 -13.43
CA LEU A 61 -10.68 -3.29 -12.03
C LEU A 61 -12.02 -3.78 -11.45
N ALA A 62 -12.90 -4.33 -12.29
CA ALA A 62 -14.24 -4.73 -11.90
C ALA A 62 -14.20 -5.89 -10.90
N LYS A 63 -14.92 -5.77 -9.78
CA LYS A 63 -14.98 -6.79 -8.73
C LYS A 63 -15.71 -8.05 -9.18
N ASP A 64 -16.71 -7.88 -10.02
CA ASP A 64 -17.55 -8.92 -10.63
C ASP A 64 -16.98 -9.48 -11.95
N SER A 65 -15.75 -9.10 -12.31
CA SER A 65 -15.09 -9.63 -13.49
C SER A 65 -14.99 -11.16 -13.40
N PRO A 66 -15.44 -11.92 -14.42
CA PRO A 66 -15.28 -13.36 -14.44
C PRO A 66 -13.81 -13.79 -14.54
N ASN A 67 -12.89 -12.87 -14.84
CA ASN A 67 -11.44 -13.09 -14.90
C ASN A 67 -10.71 -12.61 -13.64
N ARG A 68 -11.45 -12.35 -12.55
CA ARG A 68 -10.89 -12.01 -11.24
C ARG A 68 -11.06 -13.22 -10.34
N HIS A 69 -9.95 -13.74 -9.83
CA HIS A 69 -9.97 -14.90 -8.94
C HIS A 69 -9.01 -14.69 -7.76
N GLY A 70 -9.18 -15.48 -6.71
CA GLY A 70 -8.20 -15.54 -5.62
C GLY A 70 -6.88 -16.16 -6.09
N ILE A 71 -5.77 -15.79 -5.47
CA ILE A 71 -4.41 -16.22 -5.82
C ILE A 71 -4.27 -17.76 -5.81
N ASN A 72 -5.10 -18.45 -5.02
CA ASN A 72 -5.20 -19.90 -4.96
C ASN A 72 -5.81 -20.57 -6.21
N HIS A 73 -6.42 -19.80 -7.12
CA HIS A 73 -6.97 -20.32 -8.37
C HIS A 73 -5.87 -20.70 -9.38
N TRP A 74 -4.71 -20.05 -9.31
CA TRP A 74 -3.61 -20.28 -10.23
C TRP A 74 -2.50 -21.13 -9.62
N SER A 75 -1.72 -21.78 -10.47
CA SER A 75 -0.49 -22.42 -10.02
C SER A 75 0.55 -21.37 -9.57
N ARG A 76 1.43 -21.75 -8.66
CA ARG A 76 2.52 -20.87 -8.18
C ARG A 76 3.38 -20.34 -9.33
N LEU A 77 3.69 -21.19 -10.31
CA LEU A 77 4.46 -20.81 -11.49
C LEU A 77 3.75 -19.70 -12.30
N GLN A 78 2.44 -19.82 -12.51
CA GLN A 78 1.66 -18.79 -13.20
C GLN A 78 1.67 -17.46 -12.44
N ILE A 79 1.53 -17.51 -11.11
CA ILE A 79 1.53 -16.31 -10.28
C ILE A 79 2.90 -15.61 -10.38
N GLU A 80 3.99 -16.37 -10.32
CA GLU A 80 5.34 -15.86 -10.54
C GLU A 80 5.48 -15.19 -11.91
N GLU A 81 5.00 -15.83 -12.99
CA GLU A 81 5.00 -15.25 -14.34
C GLU A 81 4.16 -13.97 -14.45
N PHE A 82 2.99 -13.92 -13.80
CA PHE A 82 2.10 -12.77 -13.83
C PHE A 82 2.69 -11.57 -13.08
N LEU A 83 3.37 -11.82 -11.95
CA LEU A 83 3.93 -10.79 -11.08
C LEU A 83 5.37 -10.37 -11.42
N ALA A 84 6.06 -11.12 -12.31
CA ALA A 84 7.43 -10.81 -12.75
C ALA A 84 7.55 -9.51 -13.57
N ALA A 85 6.44 -8.94 -14.05
CA ALA A 85 6.46 -7.67 -14.77
C ALA A 85 6.73 -6.49 -13.81
N ARG A 86 7.21 -5.37 -14.36
CA ARG A 86 7.42 -4.15 -13.57
C ARG A 86 6.09 -3.55 -13.10
N ILE A 87 6.06 -3.06 -11.87
CA ILE A 87 4.94 -2.28 -11.33
C ILE A 87 4.81 -0.96 -12.07
N VAL A 88 3.60 -0.65 -12.52
CA VAL A 88 3.23 0.65 -13.10
C VAL A 88 2.49 1.54 -12.10
N SER A 89 1.80 0.94 -11.12
CA SER A 89 1.09 1.67 -10.06
C SER A 89 0.98 0.80 -8.82
N ALA A 90 1.35 1.36 -7.67
CA ALA A 90 1.10 0.78 -6.36
C ALA A 90 0.26 1.76 -5.55
N VAL A 91 -0.91 1.29 -5.10
CA VAL A 91 -1.91 2.10 -4.39
C VAL A 91 -2.24 1.42 -3.07
N LEU A 92 -2.16 2.18 -2.00
CA LEU A 92 -2.52 1.78 -0.64
C LEU A 92 -3.73 2.60 -0.24
N PHE A 93 -4.90 1.99 -0.06
CA PHE A 93 -6.12 2.73 0.28
C PHE A 93 -6.20 2.96 1.78
N LYS A 94 -6.78 4.09 2.21
CA LYS A 94 -7.01 4.36 3.64
C LYS A 94 -8.04 3.43 4.27
N SER A 95 -8.81 2.72 3.44
CA SER A 95 -9.67 1.61 3.89
C SER A 95 -8.89 0.37 4.33
N GLY A 96 -7.59 0.27 4.02
CA GLY A 96 -6.78 -0.93 4.26
C GLY A 96 -6.64 -1.84 3.04
N ALA A 97 -7.24 -1.51 1.90
CA ALA A 97 -7.07 -2.26 0.66
C ALA A 97 -5.74 -1.90 -0.05
N VAL A 98 -5.23 -2.82 -0.86
CA VAL A 98 -4.03 -2.62 -1.68
C VAL A 98 -4.32 -2.96 -3.14
N ARG A 99 -3.71 -2.20 -4.06
CA ARG A 99 -3.73 -2.50 -5.49
C ARG A 99 -2.36 -2.32 -6.11
N LEU A 100 -1.85 -3.37 -6.75
CA LEU A 100 -0.63 -3.33 -7.55
C LEU A 100 -1.00 -3.61 -9.01
N ALA A 101 -0.65 -2.70 -9.92
CA ALA A 101 -0.82 -2.88 -11.35
C ALA A 101 0.55 -3.11 -12.00
N PHE A 102 0.61 -4.10 -12.89
CA PHE A 102 1.82 -4.58 -13.55
C PHE A 102 1.80 -4.24 -15.04
N LYS A 103 2.99 -4.06 -15.64
CA LYS A 103 3.15 -3.64 -17.03
C LYS A 103 2.57 -4.63 -18.04
N ASN A 104 2.49 -5.91 -17.71
CA ASN A 104 1.87 -6.95 -18.54
C ASN A 104 0.32 -6.92 -18.49
N GLY A 105 -0.27 -5.99 -17.73
CA GLY A 105 -1.71 -5.79 -17.62
C GLY A 105 -2.35 -6.55 -16.47
N TRP A 106 -1.60 -7.34 -15.70
CA TRP A 106 -2.12 -7.96 -14.48
C TRP A 106 -2.28 -6.93 -13.36
N ILE A 107 -3.27 -7.15 -12.52
CA ILE A 107 -3.57 -6.32 -11.36
C ILE A 107 -3.82 -7.25 -10.17
N LEU A 108 -3.07 -7.03 -9.10
CA LEU A 108 -3.24 -7.67 -7.80
C LEU A 108 -4.06 -6.76 -6.90
N PHE A 109 -5.09 -7.32 -6.28
CA PHE A 109 -5.96 -6.66 -5.31
C PHE A 109 -5.88 -7.38 -3.99
N ILE A 110 -5.83 -6.60 -2.91
CA ILE A 110 -6.04 -7.10 -1.55
C ILE A 110 -7.15 -6.27 -0.93
N GLY A 111 -8.18 -6.95 -0.43
CA GLY A 111 -9.32 -6.31 0.22
C GLY A 111 -8.95 -5.73 1.59
N ALA A 112 -9.71 -4.73 2.03
CA ALA A 112 -9.62 -4.20 3.39
C ALA A 112 -10.02 -5.24 4.44
N ASP A 113 -11.05 -6.03 4.12
CA ASP A 113 -11.58 -7.09 4.97
C ASP A 113 -10.85 -8.42 4.72
N SER A 114 -9.53 -8.41 4.51
CA SER A 114 -8.78 -9.65 4.40
C SER A 114 -8.80 -10.39 5.74
N HIS A 115 -9.39 -11.58 5.77
CA HIS A 115 -9.63 -12.32 7.01
C HIS A 115 -8.43 -13.19 7.42
N ASP A 116 -7.55 -13.52 6.46
CA ASP A 116 -6.49 -14.51 6.67
C ASP A 116 -5.18 -13.85 7.14
N TYR A 117 -4.81 -12.71 6.54
CA TYR A 117 -3.59 -11.99 6.89
C TYR A 117 -3.70 -10.50 6.51
N PRO A 118 -3.57 -9.57 7.46
CA PRO A 118 -3.64 -8.14 7.15
C PRO A 118 -2.47 -7.73 6.25
N PRO A 119 -2.71 -7.08 5.10
CA PRO A 119 -1.64 -6.74 4.18
C PRO A 119 -0.64 -5.76 4.80
N GLU A 120 0.64 -5.96 4.54
CA GLU A 120 1.71 -5.14 5.06
C GLU A 120 2.69 -4.76 3.95
N VAL A 121 3.14 -3.50 3.94
CA VAL A 121 4.27 -3.07 3.12
C VAL A 121 5.44 -2.76 4.03
N ARG A 122 6.57 -3.40 3.76
CA ARG A 122 7.85 -3.17 4.45
C ARG A 122 8.87 -2.53 3.54
N PHE A 123 9.73 -1.72 4.15
CA PHE A 123 10.93 -1.18 3.55
C PHE A 123 12.10 -1.37 4.51
N ASN A 124 13.18 -2.03 4.07
CA ASN A 124 14.33 -2.35 4.91
C ASN A 124 13.95 -3.02 6.25
N ASN A 125 13.06 -4.03 6.19
CA ASN A 125 12.49 -4.74 7.35
C ASN A 125 11.70 -3.89 8.36
N ARG A 126 11.38 -2.64 8.03
CA ARG A 126 10.48 -1.78 8.83
C ARG A 126 9.11 -1.74 8.17
N THR A 127 8.05 -1.83 8.97
CA THR A 127 6.67 -1.62 8.50
C THR A 127 6.51 -0.18 8.04
N LEU A 128 6.35 0.01 6.73
CA LEU A 128 6.04 1.31 6.13
C LEU A 128 4.53 1.58 6.23
N TRP A 129 3.73 0.58 5.92
CA TRP A 129 2.28 0.68 5.86
C TRP A 129 1.62 -0.63 6.30
N ASN A 130 0.47 -0.51 6.95
CA ASN A 130 -0.45 -1.59 7.25
C ASN A 130 -1.90 -1.06 7.11
N PRO A 131 -2.96 -1.83 7.39
CA PRO A 131 -4.33 -1.38 7.17
C PRO A 131 -4.75 -0.15 7.99
N THR A 132 -4.01 0.24 9.04
CA THR A 132 -4.28 1.46 9.80
C THR A 132 -3.64 2.71 9.19
N GLY A 133 -2.76 2.55 8.19
CA GLY A 133 -2.16 3.65 7.42
C GLY A 133 -0.64 3.57 7.30
N ILE A 134 0.00 4.70 6.96
CA ILE A 134 1.46 4.84 6.96
C ILE A 134 1.95 4.88 8.41
N VAL A 135 2.64 3.83 8.83
CA VAL A 135 3.15 3.65 10.20
C VAL A 135 4.45 4.42 10.40
N ASP A 136 5.30 4.45 9.37
CA ASP A 136 6.63 5.07 9.46
C ASP A 136 6.84 6.15 8.40
N ARG A 137 6.50 7.38 8.79
CA ARG A 137 6.68 8.58 7.96
C ARG A 137 8.12 9.10 7.95
N SER A 138 9.04 8.51 8.72
CA SER A 138 10.44 8.93 8.74
C SER A 138 11.23 8.42 7.52
N ILE A 139 10.74 7.36 6.88
CA ILE A 139 11.44 6.68 5.78
C ILE A 139 11.23 7.43 4.47
N PHE A 140 10.02 7.93 4.21
CA PHE A 140 9.68 8.60 2.95
C PHE A 140 8.94 9.91 3.23
N ASP A 141 9.15 10.89 2.36
CA ASP A 141 8.36 12.11 2.37
C ASP A 141 6.93 11.79 1.91
N VAL A 142 5.95 12.04 2.77
CA VAL A 142 4.53 11.84 2.49
C VAL A 142 3.91 13.19 2.17
N GLN A 143 3.60 13.40 0.89
CA GLN A 143 3.13 14.68 0.38
C GLN A 143 1.63 14.62 0.08
N PRO A 144 0.80 15.34 0.84
CA PRO A 144 -0.61 15.49 0.51
C PRO A 144 -0.76 16.39 -0.72
N ILE A 145 -1.71 16.04 -1.57
CA ILE A 145 -2.06 16.81 -2.77
C ILE A 145 -3.53 17.20 -2.75
N ASP A 146 -3.81 18.37 -3.31
CA ASP A 146 -5.16 18.86 -3.52
C ASP A 146 -5.82 18.01 -4.62
N PRO A 147 -7.01 17.43 -4.36
CA PRO A 147 -7.65 16.53 -5.31
C PRO A 147 -8.18 17.23 -6.57
N TRP A 148 -8.40 18.54 -6.53
CA TRP A 148 -8.93 19.35 -7.62
C TRP A 148 -7.83 19.93 -8.51
N THR A 149 -6.72 20.35 -7.92
CA THR A 149 -5.61 20.99 -8.65
C THR A 149 -4.43 20.07 -8.91
N GLY A 150 -4.32 18.96 -8.15
CA GLY A 150 -3.17 18.06 -8.16
C GLY A 150 -1.89 18.69 -7.61
N GLN A 151 -1.96 19.93 -7.10
CA GLN A 151 -0.83 20.62 -6.50
C GLN A 151 -0.58 20.11 -5.09
N GLN A 152 0.68 20.21 -4.65
CA GLN A 152 1.05 19.90 -3.27
C GLN A 152 0.33 20.85 -2.32
N VAL A 153 -0.18 20.29 -1.22
CA VAL A 153 -0.72 21.06 -0.10
C VAL A 153 0.31 20.99 1.00
N THR A 154 0.76 22.13 1.50
CA THR A 154 1.41 22.16 2.80
C THR A 154 0.29 22.23 3.83
N PRO A 155 0.12 21.23 4.71
CA PRO A 155 -0.82 21.37 5.81
C PRO A 155 -0.49 22.66 6.57
N PRO A 156 -1.49 23.41 7.06
CA PRO A 156 -1.20 24.50 7.97
C PRO A 156 -0.35 23.98 9.13
N ASP A 157 0.58 24.78 9.64
CA ASP A 157 1.27 24.51 10.91
C ASP A 157 0.24 24.58 12.04
N TRP A 158 -0.59 23.54 12.16
CA TRP A 158 -1.51 23.40 13.26
C TRP A 158 -0.68 23.21 14.53
N PRO A 159 -0.89 24.03 15.57
CA PRO A 159 -0.21 23.80 16.83
C PRO A 159 -0.58 22.40 17.33
N SER A 160 0.43 21.68 17.85
CA SER A 160 0.20 20.42 18.56
C SER A 160 -0.91 20.60 19.60
N ARG A 161 -1.75 19.57 19.80
CA ARG A 161 -2.77 19.55 20.86
C ARG A 161 -2.09 19.97 22.17
N PRO A 162 -2.48 21.11 22.77
CA PRO A 162 -1.81 21.58 23.99
C PRO A 162 -1.95 20.57 25.13
N ASP A 163 -0.89 20.43 25.94
CA ASP A 163 -0.81 19.44 27.03
C ASP A 163 -1.92 19.59 28.08
N TYR A 164 -2.53 20.78 28.20
CA TYR A 164 -3.63 21.04 29.13
C TYR A 164 -4.97 20.44 28.69
N LEU A 165 -5.08 19.92 27.46
CA LEU A 165 -6.27 19.25 26.94
C LEU A 165 -6.26 17.73 27.20
N GLN A 166 -5.48 17.22 28.15
CA GLN A 166 -5.61 15.83 28.60
C GLN A 166 -7.06 15.56 29.05
N ASP A 167 -7.62 14.46 28.54
CA ASP A 167 -9.02 14.06 28.65
C ASP A 167 -9.62 14.31 30.05
N ARG A 168 -10.35 15.42 30.18
CA ARG A 168 -11.54 15.40 31.02
C ARG A 168 -12.60 14.73 30.19
N SER A 169 -12.77 13.44 30.43
CA SER A 169 -13.84 12.60 29.90
C SER A 169 -15.20 13.02 30.48
N GLU A 170 -15.54 14.30 30.39
CA GLU A 170 -16.90 14.80 30.52
C GLU A 170 -17.33 15.17 29.10
N SER A 171 -18.03 14.20 28.52
CA SER A 171 -18.74 14.28 27.25
C SER A 171 -19.70 15.48 27.25
N ASP A 172 -19.27 16.61 26.69
CA ASP A 172 -20.19 17.59 26.10
C ASP A 172 -20.50 17.10 24.67
N ASP A 173 -21.26 16.01 24.56
CA ASP A 173 -21.91 15.66 23.31
C ASP A 173 -23.04 16.67 23.07
N ILE A 174 -22.96 17.41 21.97
CA ILE A 174 -23.96 18.42 21.58
C ILE A 174 -25.21 17.75 20.96
N ASN A 175 -25.24 16.42 20.86
CA ASN A 175 -26.35 15.65 20.29
C ASN A 175 -27.18 14.83 21.30
N ASP A 176 -27.11 15.11 22.60
CA ASP A 176 -28.09 14.59 23.57
C ASP A 176 -29.40 15.42 23.57
#